data_AF-A0A846JEV9-F1
#
_entry.id   AF-A0A846JEV9-F1
#
_cell.length_a   1.000
_cell.length_b   1.000
_cell.length_c   1.000
_cell.angle_alpha   90.00
_cell.angle_beta   90.00
_cell.angle_gamma   90.00
#
_symmetry.space_group_name_H-M   'P 1'
#
loop_
_entity.id
_entity.type
_entity.pdbx_description
1 polymer ?
#
loop_
_entity_poly.entity_id
_entity_poly.type
_entity_poly.pdbx_seq_one_letter_code
_entity_poly.pdbx_strand_id
1 'polypeptide(L)'
;MQRGSLIIYDNTGKIFLNTGDAEGDVLHHTVPEGLPYIITEFGQLDNKIVKGIDVETKELITEDIPQIETEEEKLKREKQELENQLMLQADNNIGGIL
;
A
#
# COMPACT_ATOMS: atom_id res chain seq x y z
N MET A 1 -12.54 -4.82 -12.71
CA MET A 1 -12.77 -3.53 -12.07
C MET A 1 -11.95 -3.44 -10.79
N GLN A 2 -11.71 -2.22 -10.29
CA GLN A 2 -11.05 -1.98 -9.02
C GLN A 2 -12.06 -1.41 -8.04
N ARG A 3 -12.03 -1.90 -6.80
CA ARG A 3 -12.98 -1.51 -5.74
C ARG A 3 -12.22 -1.39 -4.43
N GLY A 4 -12.31 -0.23 -3.80
CA GLY A 4 -11.74 -0.05 -2.46
C GLY A 4 -12.54 -0.77 -1.37
N SER A 5 -12.00 -0.76 -0.17
CA SER A 5 -12.56 -1.43 0.99
C SER A 5 -13.86 -0.81 1.49
N LEU A 6 -14.79 -1.66 1.93
CA LEU A 6 -15.92 -1.28 2.79
C LEU A 6 -15.52 -1.53 4.24
N ILE A 7 -15.59 -0.46 5.04
CA ILE A 7 -15.30 -0.48 6.47
C ILE A 7 -16.57 -0.17 7.23
N ILE A 8 -16.99 -1.10 8.09
CA ILE A 8 -18.14 -0.96 8.99
C ILE A 8 -17.61 -0.84 10.42
N TYR A 9 -18.15 0.11 11.18
CA TYR A 9 -17.68 0.44 12.51
C TYR A 9 -18.83 0.70 13.49
N ASP A 10 -18.54 0.86 14.78
CA ASP A 10 -19.52 1.29 15.78
C ASP A 10 -19.46 2.80 16.06
N ASN A 11 -20.35 3.27 16.92
CA ASN A 11 -20.41 4.67 17.35
C ASN A 11 -19.20 5.13 18.18
N THR A 12 -18.26 4.25 18.50
CA THR A 12 -16.99 4.57 19.17
C THR A 12 -15.80 4.61 18.20
N GLY A 13 -16.03 4.29 16.91
CA GLY A 13 -14.98 4.25 15.91
C GLY A 13 -14.28 2.89 15.79
N LYS A 14 -14.75 1.87 16.51
CA LYS A 14 -14.19 0.53 16.46
C LYS A 14 -14.67 -0.20 15.21
N ILE A 15 -13.74 -0.77 14.47
CA ILE A 15 -14.01 -1.49 13.22
C ILE A 15 -14.58 -2.89 13.52
N PHE A 16 -15.67 -3.23 12.86
CA PHE A 16 -16.26 -4.58 12.86
C PHE A 16 -15.89 -5.36 11.60
N LEU A 17 -15.86 -4.69 10.47
CA LEU A 17 -15.59 -5.30 9.17
C LEU A 17 -14.71 -4.37 8.35
N ASN A 18 -13.70 -4.95 7.71
CA ASN A 18 -12.91 -4.32 6.65
C ASN A 18 -12.77 -5.37 5.55
N THR A 19 -13.31 -5.12 4.36
CA THR A 19 -13.29 -6.10 3.26
C THR A 19 -11.96 -6.18 2.53
N GLY A 20 -11.10 -5.19 2.72
CA GLY A 20 -9.93 -4.95 1.88
C GLY A 20 -10.30 -4.49 0.46
N ASP A 21 -9.27 -4.08 -0.26
CA ASP A 21 -9.36 -3.73 -1.66
C ASP A 21 -9.49 -4.99 -2.53
N ALA A 22 -10.19 -4.86 -3.65
CA ALA A 22 -10.45 -5.98 -4.56
C ALA A 22 -10.31 -5.55 -6.01
N GLU A 23 -9.74 -6.44 -6.83
CA GLU A 23 -9.52 -6.24 -8.26
C GLU A 23 -10.02 -7.46 -9.06
N GLY A 24 -10.56 -7.22 -10.26
CA GLY A 24 -10.99 -8.25 -11.21
C GLY A 24 -12.51 -8.28 -11.41
N ASP A 25 -13.09 -9.49 -11.47
CA ASP A 25 -14.55 -9.69 -11.53
C ASP A 25 -15.15 -9.55 -10.13
N VAL A 26 -15.32 -8.31 -9.70
CA VAL A 26 -15.78 -7.96 -8.35
C VAL A 26 -17.09 -7.20 -8.43
N LEU A 27 -17.99 -7.43 -7.47
CA LEU A 27 -19.29 -6.76 -7.39
C LEU A 27 -19.19 -5.46 -6.57
N HIS A 28 -20.12 -4.53 -6.82
CA HIS A 28 -20.30 -3.35 -5.98
C HIS A 28 -20.64 -3.75 -4.54
N HIS A 29 -20.26 -2.89 -3.60
CA HIS A 29 -20.63 -3.08 -2.20
C HIS A 29 -22.14 -2.93 -2.02
N THR A 30 -22.74 -3.85 -1.25
CA THR A 30 -24.06 -3.64 -0.67
C THR A 30 -23.86 -2.92 0.66
N VAL A 31 -24.32 -1.67 0.74
CA VAL A 31 -24.18 -0.86 1.95
C VAL A 31 -25.15 -1.33 3.03
N PRO A 32 -24.73 -1.40 4.31
CA PRO A 32 -25.62 -1.79 5.39
C PRO A 32 -26.62 -0.68 5.70
N GLU A 33 -27.86 -1.06 6.03
CA GLU A 33 -28.84 -0.13 6.60
C GLU A 33 -28.64 -0.01 8.11
N GLY A 34 -28.59 1.23 8.62
CA GLY A 34 -28.54 1.52 10.06
C GLY A 34 -27.19 1.34 10.74
N LEU A 35 -26.14 0.96 10.02
CA LEU A 35 -24.76 0.89 10.53
C LEU A 35 -23.89 1.96 9.85
N PRO A 36 -23.00 2.65 10.59
CA PRO A 36 -22.07 3.59 9.99
C PRO A 36 -21.01 2.83 9.20
N TYR A 37 -20.67 3.37 8.03
CA TYR A 37 -19.71 2.77 7.11
C TYR A 37 -18.91 3.84 6.34
N ILE A 38 -17.72 3.46 5.90
CA ILE A 38 -16.87 4.21 4.97
C ILE A 38 -16.51 3.28 3.81
N ILE A 39 -16.50 3.81 2.59
CA ILE A 39 -15.95 3.12 1.42
C ILE A 39 -14.70 3.88 1.01
N THR A 40 -13.56 3.19 0.95
CA THR A 40 -12.29 3.78 0.50
C THR A 40 -12.15 3.71 -1.01
N GLU A 41 -11.22 4.50 -1.54
CA GLU A 41 -10.72 4.30 -2.89
C GLU A 41 -9.78 3.09 -2.94
N PHE A 42 -9.63 2.48 -4.12
CA PHE A 42 -8.68 1.40 -4.33
C PHE A 42 -7.24 1.92 -4.19
N GLY A 43 -6.40 1.22 -3.45
CA GLY A 43 -5.02 1.59 -3.13
C GLY A 43 -4.91 2.60 -1.98
N GLN A 44 -6.02 3.12 -1.43
CA GLN A 44 -5.97 4.13 -0.35
C GLN A 44 -5.29 3.60 0.93
N LEU A 45 -5.40 2.29 1.15
CA LEU A 45 -4.89 1.60 2.34
C LEU A 45 -3.61 0.80 2.07
N ASP A 46 -2.99 0.97 0.90
CA ASP A 46 -1.74 0.28 0.58
C ASP A 46 -0.67 0.59 1.62
N ASN A 47 -0.07 -0.48 2.16
CA ASN A 47 0.92 -0.41 3.24
C ASN A 47 0.42 0.27 4.52
N LYS A 48 -0.90 0.30 4.76
CA LYS A 48 -1.50 0.88 5.96
C LYS A 48 -2.43 -0.10 6.65
N ILE A 49 -2.45 -0.06 7.98
CA ILE A 49 -3.42 -0.79 8.80
C ILE A 49 -4.41 0.23 9.37
N VAL A 50 -5.69 0.01 9.13
CA VAL A 50 -6.75 0.80 9.76
C VAL A 50 -6.93 0.33 11.20
N LYS A 51 -6.70 1.22 12.17
CA LYS A 51 -6.87 0.95 13.61
C LYS A 51 -8.26 1.30 14.12
N GLY A 52 -8.88 2.28 13.49
CA GLY A 52 -10.19 2.79 13.90
C GLY A 52 -10.64 3.90 12.97
N ILE A 53 -11.76 4.51 13.34
CA ILE A 53 -12.34 5.67 12.67
C ILE A 53 -12.54 6.76 13.71
N ASP A 54 -12.14 7.98 13.38
CA ASP A 54 -12.53 9.16 14.16
C ASP A 54 -14.02 9.43 13.88
N VAL A 55 -14.87 9.30 14.90
CA VAL A 55 -16.32 9.40 14.74
C VAL A 55 -16.76 10.85 14.50
N GLU A 56 -15.99 11.83 14.96
CA GLU A 56 -16.30 13.26 14.79
C GLU A 56 -15.96 13.73 13.38
N THR A 57 -14.76 13.41 12.90
CA THR A 57 -14.28 13.82 11.56
C THR A 57 -14.68 12.85 10.46
N LYS A 58 -15.04 11.61 10.81
CA LYS A 58 -15.26 10.46 9.91
C LYS A 58 -14.01 10.08 9.11
N GLU A 59 -12.84 10.34 9.66
CA GLU A 59 -11.56 10.00 9.03
C GLU A 59 -11.01 8.66 9.55
N LEU A 60 -10.23 7.98 8.70
CA LEU A 60 -9.59 6.71 9.05
C LEU A 60 -8.35 6.97 9.91
N ILE A 61 -8.27 6.29 11.05
CA ILE A 61 -7.06 6.26 11.88
C ILE A 61 -6.20 5.10 11.36
N THR A 62 -5.11 5.42 10.67
CA THR A 62 -4.21 4.44 10.05
C THR A 62 -2.81 4.46 10.64
N GLU A 63 -2.16 3.30 10.69
CA GLU A 63 -0.73 3.17 10.94
C GLU A 63 -0.04 2.60 9.71
N ASP A 64 1.15 3.10 9.39
CA ASP A 64 1.95 2.55 8.29
C ASP A 64 2.54 1.18 8.68
N ILE A 65 2.49 0.24 7.73
CA ILE A 65 3.17 -1.04 7.85
C ILE A 65 4.64 -0.81 7.53
N PRO A 66 5.57 -1.10 8.46
CA PRO A 66 6.99 -0.95 8.17
C PRO A 66 7.35 -1.88 7.01
N GLN A 67 7.79 -1.29 5.90
CA GLN A 67 8.36 -2.06 4.80
C GLN A 67 9.76 -2.53 5.23
N ILE A 68 9.84 -3.78 5.65
CA ILE A 68 11.11 -4.45 5.90
C ILE A 68 11.57 -4.98 4.55
N GLU A 69 12.65 -4.39 4.01
CA GLU A 69 13.30 -4.90 2.80
C GLU A 69 13.63 -6.37 3.01
N THR A 70 13.14 -7.23 2.13
CA THR A 70 13.50 -8.65 2.17
C THR A 70 14.98 -8.80 1.80
N GLU A 71 15.63 -9.86 2.30
CA GLU A 71 17.02 -10.15 1.93
C GLU A 71 17.19 -10.28 0.40
N GLU A 72 16.17 -10.79 -0.31
CA GLU A 72 16.18 -10.89 -1.77
C GLU A 72 16.16 -9.51 -2.46
N GLU A 73 15.30 -8.60 -2.01
CA GLU A 73 15.23 -7.23 -2.54
C GLU A 73 16.54 -6.48 -2.31
N LYS A 74 17.11 -6.64 -1.10
CA LYS A 74 18.41 -6.07 -0.75
C LYS A 74 19.52 -6.60 -1.66
N LEU A 75 19.61 -7.92 -1.84
CA LEU A 75 20.59 -8.54 -2.75
C LEU A 75 20.44 -8.03 -4.19
N LYS A 76 19.20 -7.88 -4.67
CA LYS A 76 18.92 -7.38 -6.02
C LYS A 76 19.38 -5.93 -6.19
N ARG A 77 19.13 -5.07 -5.20
CA ARG A 77 19.60 -3.68 -5.18
C ARG A 77 21.13 -3.60 -5.17
N GLU A 78 21.79 -4.35 -4.30
CA GLU A 78 23.25 -4.40 -4.22
C GLU A 78 23.87 -4.87 -5.54
N LYS A 79 23.29 -5.89 -6.18
CA LYS A 79 23.74 -6.35 -7.50
C LYS A 79 23.60 -5.26 -8.57
N GLN A 80 22.49 -4.54 -8.59
CA GLN A 80 22.24 -3.47 -9.55
C GLN A 80 23.22 -2.29 -9.34
N GLU A 81 23.51 -1.93 -8.09
CA GLU A 81 24.52 -0.92 -7.77
C GLU A 81 25.91 -1.35 -8.22
N LEU A 82 26.28 -2.62 -8.04
CA LEU A 82 27.55 -3.17 -8.49
C LEU A 82 27.67 -3.14 -10.03
N GLU A 83 26.62 -3.55 -10.74
CA GLU A 83 26.57 -3.50 -12.20
C GLU A 83 26.72 -2.07 -12.73
N ASN A 84 26.04 -1.10 -12.11
CA ASN A 84 26.17 0.32 -12.47
C ASN A 84 27.60 0.84 -12.24
N GLN A 85 28.25 0.47 -11.13
CA GLN A 85 29.64 0.87 -10.86
C GLN A 85 30.61 0.27 -11.89
N LEU A 86 30.43 -1.00 -12.26
CA LEU A 86 31.25 -1.66 -13.27
C LEU A 86 31.07 -1.02 -14.65
N MET A 87 29.83 -0.64 -15.01
CA MET A 87 29.55 0.07 -16.26
C MET A 87 30.25 1.44 -16.30
N LEU A 88 30.15 2.23 -15.24
CA LEU A 88 30.86 3.52 -15.15
C LEU A 88 32.38 3.35 -15.21
N GLN A 89 32.94 2.30 -14.61
CA GLN A 89 34.37 2.00 -14.69
C GLN A 89 34.78 1.56 -16.09
N ALA A 90 33.97 0.74 -16.77
CA ALA A 90 34.20 0.33 -18.15
C ALA A 90 34.18 1.55 -19.09
N ASP A 91 33.20 2.44 -18.95
CA ASP A 91 33.12 3.67 -19.75
C ASP A 91 34.32 4.60 -19.50
N ASN A 92 34.76 4.75 -18.24
CA ASN A 92 35.96 5.52 -17.91
C ASN A 92 37.25 4.89 -18.47
N ASN A 93 37.33 3.55 -18.54
CA ASN A 93 38.48 2.84 -19.11
C ASN A 93 38.48 2.82 -20.65
N ILE A 94 37.30 2.89 -21.30
CA ILE A 94 37.16 2.88 -22.77
C ILE A 94 37.24 4.31 -23.33
N GLY A 95 36.85 5.33 -22.56
CA GLY A 95 36.93 6.76 -22.94
C GLY A 95 38.33 7.38 -22.96
N GLY A 96 39.39 6.60 -22.70
CA GLY A 96 40.78 7.05 -22.65
C GLY A 96 41.64 6.71 -23.87
N ILE A 97 41.05 6.20 -24.95
CA ILE A 97 41.81 5.93 -26.20
C ILE A 97 41.52 7.04 -27.20
N LEU A 98 42.25 8.16 -27.08
CA LEU A 98 42.55 9.09 -28.16
C LEU A 98 44.05 9.03 -28.47
#